data_AF-A0AAW8NLP9-F1
#
_entry.id   AF-A0AAW8NLP9-F1
#
_cell.length_a   1.000
_cell.length_b   1.000
_cell.length_c   1.000
_cell.angle_alpha   90.00
_cell.angle_beta   90.00
_cell.angle_gamma   90.00
#
_symmetry.space_group_name_H-M   'P 1'
#
loop_
_entity.id
_entity.type
_entity.pdbx_description
1 polymer ?
#
loop_
_entity_poly.entity_id
_entity_poly.type
_entity_poly.pdbx_seq_one_letter_code
_entity_poly.pdbx_strand_id
1 'polypeptide(L)'
;MLNPIVIPIMPILGIITANINELIRGESAARLPNLQLGVKTFNMAVAAFSIVWFALLITAIDVSNANSVLAGIEVMGLFLAGIAAYTLFNGGKYFGVTSQLWVYRLALPMVLGGSFLVGQFG
;
A
#
# COMPACT_ATOMS: atom_id res chain seq x y z
N MET A 1 -5.17 17.16 -13.57
CA MET A 1 -4.26 17.30 -12.42
C MET A 1 -4.94 16.64 -11.24
N LEU A 2 -4.23 15.79 -10.50
CA LEU A 2 -4.81 15.08 -9.36
C LEU A 2 -5.32 16.02 -8.28
N ASN A 3 -6.42 15.63 -7.65
CA ASN A 3 -6.93 16.28 -6.46
C ASN A 3 -5.91 16.16 -5.30
N PRO A 4 -5.63 17.24 -4.54
CA PRO A 4 -4.71 17.20 -3.40
C PRO A 4 -5.01 16.11 -2.35
N ILE A 5 -6.27 15.71 -2.20
CA ILE A 5 -6.67 14.62 -1.29
C ILE A 5 -6.04 13.26 -1.68
N VAL A 6 -5.78 13.05 -2.97
CA VAL A 6 -5.29 11.78 -3.51
C VAL A 6 -3.77 11.64 -3.37
N ILE A 7 -3.07 12.77 -3.33
CA ILE A 7 -1.61 12.85 -3.23
C ILE A 7 -1.03 12.04 -2.05
N PRO A 8 -1.56 12.11 -0.81
CA PRO A 8 -1.04 11.32 0.30
C PRO A 8 -1.49 9.85 0.28
N ILE A 9 -2.61 9.52 -0.37
CA ILE A 9 -3.19 8.17 -0.33
C ILE A 9 -2.29 7.19 -1.08
N MET A 10 -1.89 7.53 -2.31
CA MET A 10 -1.10 6.60 -3.14
C MET A 10 0.26 6.22 -2.52
N PRO A 11 1.06 7.16 -1.97
CA PRO A 11 2.30 6.82 -1.28
C PRO A 11 2.06 5.97 -0.04
N ILE A 12 0.99 6.20 0.73
CA ILE A 12 0.63 5.37 1.89
C ILE A 12 0.34 3.94 1.45
N LEU A 13 -0.43 3.74 0.37
CA LEU A 13 -0.68 2.42 -0.19
C LEU A 13 0.63 1.75 -0.63
N GLY A 14 1.54 2.49 -1.28
CA GLY A 14 2.86 1.99 -1.64
C GLY A 14 3.70 1.55 -0.43
N ILE A 15 3.68 2.35 0.64
CA ILE A 15 4.34 2.01 1.92
C ILE A 15 3.77 0.71 2.51
N ILE A 16 2.45 0.56 2.53
CA ILE A 16 1.78 -0.65 3.03
C ILE A 16 2.18 -1.85 2.17
N THR A 17 2.19 -1.72 0.85
CA THR A 17 2.60 -2.80 -0.06
C THR A 17 4.06 -3.22 0.18
N ALA A 18 4.96 -2.27 0.34
CA ALA A 18 6.37 -2.56 0.64
C ALA A 18 6.53 -3.23 2.01
N ASN A 19 5.79 -2.78 3.02
CA ASN A 19 5.76 -3.38 4.35
C ASN A 19 5.27 -4.84 4.33
N ILE A 20 4.23 -5.15 3.54
CA ILE A 20 3.75 -6.53 3.37
C ILE A 20 4.74 -7.37 2.55
N ASN A 21 5.46 -6.79 1.61
CA ASN A 21 6.50 -7.50 0.88
C ASN A 21 7.61 -8.00 1.83
N GLU A 22 8.03 -7.17 2.81
CA GLU A 22 8.97 -7.61 3.86
C GLU A 22 8.40 -8.74 4.73
N LEU A 23 7.08 -8.75 4.97
CA LEU A 23 6.42 -9.85 5.66
C LEU A 23 6.55 -11.16 4.88
N ILE A 24 6.20 -11.12 3.59
CA ILE A 24 6.20 -12.29 2.69
C ILE A 24 7.62 -12.84 2.53
N ARG A 25 8.62 -11.96 2.48
CA ARG A 25 10.05 -12.32 2.42
C ARG A 25 10.61 -12.83 3.76
N GLY A 26 9.84 -12.77 4.85
CA GLY A 26 10.28 -13.21 6.18
C GLY A 26 11.20 -12.21 6.91
N GLU A 27 11.48 -11.05 6.32
CA GLU A 27 12.37 -10.02 6.89
C GLU A 27 11.77 -9.37 8.15
N SER A 28 10.43 -9.36 8.24
CA SER A 28 9.72 -8.91 9.43
C SER A 28 9.99 -9.77 10.66
N ALA A 29 10.20 -11.08 10.48
CA ALA A 29 10.46 -12.01 11.59
C ALA A 29 11.86 -11.80 12.19
N ALA A 30 12.85 -11.47 11.36
CA ALA A 30 14.19 -11.13 11.81
C ALA A 30 14.21 -9.83 12.64
N ARG A 31 13.37 -8.85 12.28
CA ARG A 31 13.28 -7.55 12.97
C ARG A 31 12.42 -7.59 14.23
N LEU A 32 11.28 -8.28 14.17
CA LEU A 32 10.30 -8.35 15.24
C LEU A 32 10.08 -9.81 15.64
N PRO A 33 11.04 -10.44 16.35
CA PRO A 33 10.96 -11.86 16.70
C PRO A 33 9.76 -12.20 17.60
N ASN A 34 9.25 -11.22 18.34
CA ASN A 34 8.08 -11.36 19.20
C ASN A 34 6.74 -11.17 18.45
N LEU A 35 6.77 -10.82 17.17
CA LEU A 35 5.56 -10.61 16.37
C LEU A 35 5.01 -11.95 15.91
N GLN A 36 4.06 -12.49 16.67
CA GLN A 36 3.32 -13.68 16.29
C GLN A 36 2.10 -13.31 15.47
N LEU A 37 2.09 -13.70 14.19
CA LEU A 37 0.96 -13.50 13.30
C LEU A 37 0.10 -14.75 13.24
N GLY A 38 -1.18 -14.60 13.57
CA GLY A 38 -2.17 -15.64 13.30
C GLY A 38 -2.38 -15.81 11.79
N VAL A 39 -2.71 -17.04 11.37
CA VAL A 39 -2.93 -17.43 9.96
C VAL A 39 -3.93 -16.50 9.26
N LYS A 40 -4.98 -16.06 9.95
CA LYS A 40 -5.98 -15.12 9.39
C LYS A 40 -5.36 -13.76 9.01
N THR A 41 -4.53 -13.20 9.89
CA THR A 41 -3.86 -11.92 9.65
C THR A 41 -2.86 -12.05 8.49
N PHE A 42 -2.09 -13.14 8.48
CA PHE A 42 -1.14 -13.42 7.40
C PHE A 42 -1.85 -13.54 6.05
N ASN A 43 -2.90 -14.37 5.96
CA ASN A 43 -3.66 -14.54 4.72
C ASN A 43 -4.29 -13.22 4.25
N MET A 44 -4.76 -12.38 5.17
CA MET A 44 -5.34 -11.08 4.84
C MET A 44 -4.29 -10.11 4.28
N ALA A 45 -3.09 -10.07 4.85
CA ALA A 45 -1.99 -9.27 4.33
C ALA A 45 -1.55 -9.74 2.95
N VAL A 46 -1.41 -11.06 2.74
CA VAL A 46 -1.06 -11.64 1.43
C VAL A 46 -2.14 -11.33 0.39
N ALA A 47 -3.41 -11.47 0.75
CA ALA A 47 -4.52 -11.11 -0.14
C ALA A 47 -4.47 -9.63 -0.54
N ALA A 48 -4.18 -8.74 0.41
CA ALA A 48 -4.01 -7.31 0.14
C ALA A 48 -2.85 -7.04 -0.82
N PHE A 49 -1.72 -7.72 -0.63
CA PHE A 49 -0.56 -7.61 -1.53
C PHE A 49 -0.89 -8.08 -2.95
N SER A 50 -1.66 -9.14 -3.12
CA SER A 50 -2.08 -9.59 -4.46
C SER A 50 -3.07 -8.62 -5.10
N ILE A 51 -4.03 -8.12 -4.34
CA ILE A 51 -5.13 -7.26 -4.84
C ILE A 51 -4.65 -5.85 -5.18
N VAL A 52 -3.67 -5.30 -4.47
CA VAL A 52 -3.22 -3.90 -4.66
C VAL A 52 -2.80 -3.63 -6.11
N TRP A 53 -2.18 -4.59 -6.79
CA TRP A 53 -1.74 -4.42 -8.18
C TRP A 53 -2.90 -4.30 -9.16
N PHE A 54 -3.97 -5.08 -8.95
CA PHE A 54 -5.18 -5.00 -9.76
C PHE A 54 -5.97 -3.73 -9.42
N ALA A 55 -6.10 -3.40 -8.14
CA ALA A 55 -6.76 -2.18 -7.70
C ALA A 55 -6.07 -0.93 -8.28
N LEU A 56 -4.74 -0.88 -8.19
CA LEU A 56 -3.92 0.19 -8.76
C LEU A 56 -4.14 0.34 -10.27
N LEU A 57 -4.16 -0.77 -11.01
CA LEU A 57 -4.34 -0.75 -12.46
C LEU A 57 -5.73 -0.21 -12.84
N ILE A 58 -6.78 -0.67 -12.18
CA ILE A 58 -8.15 -0.20 -12.41
C ILE A 58 -8.25 1.30 -12.08
N THR A 59 -7.75 1.70 -10.91
CA THR A 59 -7.77 3.10 -10.46
C THR A 59 -7.01 4.02 -11.41
N ALA A 60 -5.82 3.62 -11.88
CA ALA A 60 -5.03 4.42 -12.81
C ALA A 60 -5.73 4.57 -14.17
N ILE A 61 -6.38 3.52 -14.67
CA ILE A 61 -7.16 3.58 -15.92
C ILE A 61 -8.37 4.50 -15.75
N ASP A 62 -9.09 4.40 -14.64
CA ASP A 62 -10.30 5.18 -14.38
C ASP A 62 -9.97 6.69 -14.30
N VAL A 63 -8.95 7.05 -13.50
CA VAL A 63 -8.44 8.43 -13.38
C VAL A 63 -7.89 8.94 -14.72
N SER A 64 -7.22 8.07 -15.49
CA SER A 64 -6.72 8.43 -16.82
C SER A 64 -7.85 8.79 -17.78
N ASN A 65 -8.95 8.03 -17.75
CA ASN A 65 -10.10 8.25 -18.62
C ASN A 65 -10.90 9.50 -18.21
N ALA A 66 -11.06 9.72 -16.90
CA ALA A 66 -11.84 10.85 -16.37
C ALA A 66 -11.13 12.20 -16.56
N ASN A 67 -9.80 12.23 -16.40
CA ASN A 67 -9.03 13.48 -16.39
C ASN A 67 -8.04 13.59 -17.54
N SER A 68 -7.01 12.75 -17.54
CA SER A 68 -5.94 12.71 -18.56
C SER A 68 -4.98 11.56 -18.30
N VAL A 69 -4.29 11.10 -19.35
CA VAL A 69 -3.22 10.09 -19.25
C VAL A 69 -2.15 10.48 -18.21
N LEU A 70 -1.80 11.76 -18.12
CA LEU A 70 -0.85 12.27 -17.13
C LEU A 70 -1.30 12.01 -15.69
N ALA A 71 -2.60 12.16 -15.38
CA ALA A 71 -3.11 11.89 -14.04
C ALA A 71 -2.99 10.41 -13.66
N GLY A 72 -3.25 9.49 -14.59
CA GLY A 72 -3.00 8.05 -14.39
C GLY A 72 -1.53 7.74 -14.12
N ILE A 73 -0.62 8.41 -14.84
CA ILE A 73 0.83 8.29 -14.61
C ILE A 73 1.20 8.84 -13.23
N GLU A 74 0.64 9.98 -12.81
CA GLU A 74 0.89 10.55 -11.47
C GLU A 74 0.44 9.60 -10.35
N VAL A 75 -0.73 8.95 -10.47
CA VAL A 75 -1.23 7.94 -9.51
C VAL A 75 -0.22 6.80 -9.35
N MET A 76 0.24 6.23 -10.47
CA MET A 76 1.24 5.16 -10.46
C MET A 76 2.58 5.65 -9.90
N GLY A 77 3.02 6.85 -10.29
CA GLY A 77 4.25 7.47 -9.82
C GLY A 77 4.27 7.68 -8.31
N LEU A 78 3.18 8.20 -7.74
CA LEU A 78 3.03 8.41 -6.30
C LEU A 78 3.04 7.09 -5.52
N PHE A 79 2.39 6.05 -6.05
CA PHE A 79 2.42 4.72 -5.46
C PHE A 79 3.85 4.15 -5.42
N LEU A 80 4.56 4.21 -6.55
CA LEU A 80 5.94 3.77 -6.65
C LEU A 80 6.87 4.60 -5.76
N ALA A 81 6.64 5.91 -5.64
CA ALA A 81 7.37 6.77 -4.72
C ALA A 81 7.18 6.33 -3.26
N GLY A 82 6.00 5.87 -2.87
CA GLY A 82 5.75 5.28 -1.55
C GLY A 82 6.59 4.02 -1.29
N ILE A 83 6.63 3.10 -2.27
CA ILE A 83 7.48 1.89 -2.19
C ILE A 83 8.96 2.27 -2.10
N ALA A 84 9.40 3.19 -2.95
CA ALA A 84 10.78 3.65 -3.00
C ALA A 84 11.18 4.32 -1.67
N ALA A 85 10.36 5.23 -1.15
CA ALA A 85 10.59 5.88 0.13
C ALA A 85 10.68 4.87 1.28
N TYR A 86 9.76 3.90 1.33
CA TYR A 86 9.81 2.84 2.32
C TYR A 86 11.13 2.06 2.26
N THR A 87 11.54 1.66 1.06
CA THR A 87 12.74 0.85 0.86
C THR A 87 14.02 1.63 1.17
N LEU A 88 14.14 2.87 0.67
CA LEU A 88 15.33 3.71 0.82
C LEU A 88 15.57 4.15 2.27
N PHE A 89 14.50 4.42 3.02
CA PHE A 89 14.61 4.89 4.40
C PHE A 89 14.57 3.77 5.45
N ASN A 90 14.52 2.50 5.01
CA ASN A 90 14.33 1.32 5.86
C ASN A 90 13.06 1.50 6.72
N GLY A 91 11.93 1.72 6.03
CA GLY A 91 10.65 2.11 6.62
C GLY A 91 10.16 1.15 7.69
N GLY A 92 10.55 -0.12 7.60
CA GLY A 92 10.29 -1.14 8.59
C GLY A 92 10.75 -0.81 10.02
N LYS A 93 11.76 0.05 10.19
CA LYS A 93 12.25 0.47 11.51
C LYS A 93 11.27 1.39 12.27
N TYR A 94 10.33 2.02 11.57
CA TYR A 94 9.36 2.93 12.19
C TYR A 94 8.10 2.21 12.69
N PHE A 95 8.00 0.88 12.47
CA PHE A 95 6.88 0.08 12.96
C PHE A 95 7.29 -0.73 14.19
N GLY A 96 6.60 -0.50 15.30
CA GLY A 96 6.65 -1.36 16.46
C GLY A 96 5.79 -2.62 16.28
N VAL A 97 5.87 -3.55 17.24
CA VAL A 97 5.10 -4.81 17.21
C VAL A 97 3.59 -4.57 17.05
N THR A 98 3.03 -3.66 17.86
CA THR A 98 1.60 -3.36 17.85
C THR A 98 1.16 -2.69 16.55
N SER A 99 1.93 -1.72 16.05
CA SER A 99 1.56 -1.03 14.81
C SER A 99 1.67 -1.96 13.60
N GLN A 100 2.72 -2.79 13.52
CA GLN A 100 2.88 -3.78 12.46
C GLN A 100 1.69 -4.76 12.41
N LEU A 101 1.22 -5.23 13.56
CA LEU A 101 0.05 -6.11 13.64
C LEU A 101 -1.21 -5.46 13.07
N TRP A 102 -1.47 -4.19 13.40
CA TRP A 102 -2.63 -3.46 12.89
C TRP A 102 -2.52 -3.13 11.41
N VAL A 103 -1.32 -2.80 10.92
CA VAL A 103 -1.06 -2.58 9.49
C VAL A 103 -1.44 -3.83 8.69
N TYR A 104 -1.04 -5.01 9.14
CA TYR A 104 -1.41 -6.26 8.46
C TYR A 104 -2.90 -6.59 8.54
N ARG A 105 -3.53 -6.35 9.69
CA ARG A 105 -4.99 -6.56 9.85
C ARG A 105 -5.82 -5.62 9.00
N LEU A 106 -5.35 -4.41 8.77
CA LEU A 106 -6.07 -3.39 8.02
C LEU A 106 -5.60 -3.27 6.57
N ALA A 107 -4.58 -4.03 6.16
CA ALA A 107 -3.98 -3.95 4.83
C ALA A 107 -5.02 -4.04 3.71
N LEU A 108 -5.88 -5.06 3.75
CA LEU A 108 -6.89 -5.29 2.73
C LEU A 108 -7.92 -4.14 2.65
N PRO A 109 -8.60 -3.75 3.75
CA PRO A 109 -9.54 -2.63 3.68
C PRO A 109 -8.86 -1.30 3.35
N MET A 110 -7.61 -1.07 3.77
CA MET A 110 -6.85 0.13 3.38
C MET A 110 -6.57 0.17 1.88
N VAL A 111 -6.13 -0.94 1.29
CA VAL A 111 -5.88 -1.04 -0.15
C VAL A 111 -7.16 -0.78 -0.95
N LEU A 112 -8.25 -1.46 -0.61
CA LEU A 112 -9.52 -1.30 -1.32
C LEU A 112 -10.11 0.10 -1.13
N GLY A 113 -10.20 0.56 0.11
CA GLY A 113 -10.74 1.88 0.44
C GLY A 113 -9.91 3.02 -0.16
N GLY A 114 -8.58 2.94 -0.05
CA GLY A 114 -7.68 3.92 -0.64
C GLY A 114 -7.79 3.98 -2.16
N SER A 115 -7.78 2.82 -2.84
CA SER A 115 -7.91 2.75 -4.30
C SER A 115 -9.27 3.24 -4.78
N PHE A 116 -10.34 2.95 -4.04
CA PHE A 116 -11.68 3.47 -4.31
C PHE A 116 -11.74 5.00 -4.16
N LEU A 117 -11.20 5.55 -3.07
CA LEU A 117 -11.16 7.00 -2.85
C LEU A 117 -10.35 7.70 -3.96
N VAL A 118 -9.23 7.12 -4.38
CA VAL A 118 -8.44 7.64 -5.50
C VAL A 118 -9.24 7.59 -6.80
N GLY A 119 -9.99 6.52 -7.08
CA GLY A 119 -10.85 6.45 -8.26
C GLY A 119 -11.98 7.49 -8.25
N GLN A 120 -12.56 7.80 -7.08
CA GLN A 120 -13.65 8.78 -6.95
C GLN A 120 -13.18 10.23 -6.96
N PHE A 121 -11.99 10.51 -6.44
CA PHE A 121 -11.50 11.88 -6.24
C PHE A 121 -10.30 12.25 -7.12
N GLY A 122 -9.70 11.30 -7.82
CA GLY A 122 -8.50 11.48 -8.65
C GLY A 122 -8.75 12.18 -9.97
#